data_AF-A0A9E4X1S2-F1
#
_entry.id   AF-A0A9E4X1S2-F1
#
_cell.length_a   1.000
_cell.length_b   1.000
_cell.length_c   1.000
_cell.angle_alpha   90.00
_cell.angle_beta   90.00
_cell.angle_gamma   90.00
#
_symmetry.space_group_name_H-M   'P 1'
#
loop_
_entity.id
_entity.type
_entity.pdbx_description
1 polymer ?
#
loop_
_entity_poly.entity_id
_entity_poly.type
_entity_poly.pdbx_seq_one_letter_code
_entity_poly.pdbx_strand_id
1 'polypeptide(L)'
;MSLVLTGCAAQTRPAPPTIETIADLRSALGAAGVLVSQAPDAFAPDLGLEGRGLLVGGEPVVAYEYDSVVERRLVSDTIRAGGYRVSGKPVDWPARPNIWVTGRLLLVYSGVNGGTVLLLSGLLGDPLTFEAPAVDEPYPPAILAAIGAAAEAAGASPEEVRVTEYEFQEWPDGCLGLPGPDEVCAQAVVPGWLVRLNVGGELIVFRLDSVGAELRQE
;
A
#
# COMPACT_ATOMS: atom_id res chain seq x y z
N MET A 1 16.70 46.00 45.27
CA MET A 1 15.66 45.56 44.33
C MET A 1 16.35 44.68 43.30
N SER A 2 16.46 43.39 43.57
CA SER A 2 17.24 42.45 42.75
C SER A 2 16.33 41.83 41.70
N LEU A 3 16.62 42.10 40.43
CA LEU A 3 15.93 41.52 39.29
C LEU A 3 16.53 40.13 39.02
N VAL A 4 15.72 39.06 39.15
CA VAL A 4 16.09 37.71 38.71
C VAL A 4 15.49 37.51 37.32
N LEU A 5 16.36 37.40 36.31
CA LEU A 5 15.98 37.03 34.94
C LEU A 5 15.92 35.51 34.84
N THR A 6 14.72 34.95 34.88
CA THR A 6 14.47 33.54 34.55
C THR A 6 14.45 33.38 33.03
N GLY A 7 15.54 32.85 32.47
CA GLY A 7 15.59 32.44 31.07
C GLY A 7 14.87 31.10 30.87
N CYS A 8 13.78 31.07 30.11
CA CYS A 8 13.21 29.84 29.61
C CYS A 8 14.13 29.25 28.54
N ALA A 9 14.91 28.22 28.90
CA ALA A 9 15.58 27.40 27.91
C ALA A 9 14.50 26.63 27.12
N ALA A 10 14.32 26.98 25.85
CA ALA A 10 13.54 26.16 24.92
C ALA A 10 14.24 24.81 24.80
N GLN A 11 13.67 23.78 25.43
CA GLN A 11 14.16 22.42 25.28
C GLN A 11 13.95 22.02 23.81
N THR A 12 15.04 21.95 23.06
CA THR A 12 15.05 21.33 21.75
C THR A 12 14.59 19.89 21.94
N ARG A 13 13.37 19.58 21.46
CA ARG A 13 12.88 18.21 21.42
C ARG A 13 13.95 17.39 20.70
N PRO A 14 14.55 16.36 21.33
CA PRO A 14 15.56 15.56 20.65
C PRO A 14 14.96 15.02 19.36
N ALA A 15 15.76 15.02 18.29
CA ALA A 15 15.36 14.35 17.06
C ALA A 15 14.90 12.92 17.41
N PRO A 16 13.81 12.43 16.80
CA PRO A 16 13.35 11.07 17.05
C PRO A 16 14.52 10.11 16.81
N PRO A 17 14.73 9.12 17.68
CA PRO A 17 15.86 8.21 17.55
C PRO A 17 15.75 7.44 16.24
N THR A 18 16.83 7.42 15.46
CA THR A 18 16.92 6.56 14.27
C THR A 18 17.01 5.11 14.73
N ILE A 19 16.07 4.28 14.33
CA ILE A 19 16.07 2.85 14.63
C ILE A 19 16.85 2.14 13.53
N GLU A 20 18.05 1.64 13.85
CA GLU A 20 18.94 0.94 12.91
C GLU A 20 19.06 -0.56 13.22
N THR A 21 18.91 -0.94 14.49
CA THR A 21 19.20 -2.28 15.03
C THR A 21 18.10 -2.81 15.94
N ILE A 22 18.11 -4.12 16.23
CA ILE A 22 17.12 -4.73 17.15
C ILE A 22 17.25 -4.09 18.54
N ALA A 23 18.46 -3.70 18.94
CA ALA A 23 18.68 -3.00 20.20
C ALA A 23 17.99 -1.62 20.22
N ASP A 24 18.07 -0.87 19.13
CA ASP A 24 17.41 0.44 19.01
C ASP A 24 15.90 0.30 19.03
N LEU A 25 15.35 -0.69 18.30
CA LEU A 25 13.93 -1.00 18.31
C LEU A 25 13.43 -1.32 19.72
N ARG A 26 14.15 -2.19 20.45
CA ARG A 26 13.81 -2.54 21.83
C ARG A 26 13.87 -1.34 22.77
N SER A 27 14.87 -0.47 22.59
CA SER A 27 15.00 0.77 23.34
C SER A 27 13.81 1.71 23.08
N ALA A 28 13.44 1.91 21.81
CA ALA A 28 12.32 2.74 21.40
C ALA A 28 10.98 2.21 21.93
N LEU A 29 10.74 0.90 21.84
CA LEU A 29 9.56 0.25 22.42
C LEU A 29 9.50 0.40 23.95
N GLY A 30 10.64 0.25 24.63
CA GLY A 30 10.75 0.47 26.07
C GLY A 30 10.43 1.91 26.47
N ALA A 31 10.92 2.89 25.69
CA ALA A 31 10.60 4.31 25.90
C ALA A 31 9.11 4.63 25.65
N ALA A 32 8.44 3.85 24.80
CA ALA A 32 7.00 3.89 24.59
C ALA A 32 6.19 3.14 25.68
N GLY A 33 6.85 2.60 26.71
CA GLY A 33 6.20 1.87 27.81
C GLY A 33 5.81 0.43 27.47
N VAL A 34 6.34 -0.11 26.37
CA VAL A 34 6.01 -1.46 25.89
C VAL A 34 7.08 -2.44 26.36
N LEU A 35 6.66 -3.48 27.08
CA LEU A 35 7.55 -4.57 27.47
C LEU A 35 7.88 -5.44 26.25
N VAL A 36 9.17 -5.73 26.08
CA VAL A 36 9.67 -6.59 25.00
C VAL A 36 10.39 -7.81 25.58
N SER A 37 9.84 -8.99 25.37
CA SER A 37 10.43 -10.29 25.72
C SER A 37 10.74 -11.12 24.47
N GLN A 38 11.41 -12.28 24.65
CA GLN A 38 11.72 -13.18 23.53
C GLN A 38 10.49 -14.02 23.15
N ALA A 39 10.34 -14.31 21.86
CA ALA A 39 9.27 -15.14 21.30
C ALA A 39 9.86 -16.21 20.36
N PRO A 40 10.53 -17.25 20.89
CA PRO A 40 11.26 -18.21 20.05
C PRO A 40 10.36 -18.97 19.06
N ASP A 41 9.07 -19.13 19.40
CA ASP A 41 8.09 -19.86 18.58
C ASP A 41 7.33 -18.96 17.58
N ALA A 42 7.73 -17.70 17.43
CA ALA A 42 7.10 -16.78 16.48
C ALA A 42 7.30 -17.27 15.03
N PHE A 43 6.27 -17.12 14.20
CA PHE A 43 6.34 -17.46 12.78
C PHE A 43 7.39 -16.60 12.07
N ALA A 44 8.49 -17.22 11.64
CA ALA A 44 9.60 -16.57 10.95
C ALA A 44 9.71 -17.09 9.50
N PRO A 45 9.33 -16.30 8.49
CA PRO A 45 9.60 -16.66 7.09
C PRO A 45 11.11 -16.72 6.78
N ASP A 46 11.50 -17.49 5.76
CA ASP A 46 12.88 -17.47 5.25
C ASP A 46 13.12 -16.17 4.45
N LEU A 47 13.86 -15.25 5.06
CA LEU A 47 14.28 -13.97 4.46
C LEU A 47 15.81 -13.89 4.29
N GLY A 48 16.48 -15.05 4.19
CA GLY A 48 17.93 -15.14 4.01
C GLY A 48 18.77 -15.10 5.29
N LEU A 49 18.13 -14.98 6.46
CA LEU A 49 18.75 -15.10 7.78
C LEU A 49 17.74 -15.60 8.82
N GLU A 50 18.23 -16.02 9.98
CA GLU A 50 17.39 -16.46 11.10
C GLU A 50 16.70 -15.26 11.77
N GLY A 51 15.37 -15.23 11.72
CA GLY A 51 14.57 -14.17 12.33
C GLY A 51 14.56 -14.28 13.86
N ARG A 52 14.70 -13.14 14.55
CA ARG A 52 14.61 -13.08 16.01
C ARG A 52 13.20 -12.73 16.45
N GLY A 53 12.51 -13.71 17.03
CA GLY A 53 11.17 -13.51 17.58
C GLY A 53 11.15 -12.68 18.87
N LEU A 54 10.26 -11.71 18.93
CA LEU A 54 10.03 -10.81 20.07
C LEU A 54 8.54 -10.76 20.40
N LEU A 55 8.19 -10.70 21.68
CA LEU A 55 6.82 -10.36 22.11
C LEU A 55 6.76 -8.85 22.35
N VAL A 56 5.92 -8.15 21.61
CA VAL A 56 5.69 -6.70 21.70
C VAL A 56 4.24 -6.47 22.10
N GLY A 57 4.01 -6.02 23.34
CA GLY A 57 2.64 -5.85 23.85
C GLY A 57 1.83 -7.15 23.90
N GLY A 58 2.50 -8.31 24.01
CA GLY A 58 1.87 -9.63 23.97
C GLY A 58 1.73 -10.23 22.57
N GLU A 59 2.06 -9.48 21.51
CA GLU A 59 1.99 -9.94 20.13
C GLU A 59 3.36 -10.43 19.63
N PRO A 60 3.45 -11.60 19.00
CA PRO A 60 4.70 -12.08 18.42
C PRO A 60 5.03 -11.30 17.14
N VAL A 61 6.24 -10.75 17.09
CA VAL A 61 6.84 -10.13 15.91
C VAL A 61 8.20 -10.77 15.65
N VAL A 62 8.67 -10.74 14.41
CA VAL A 62 10.00 -11.28 14.05
C VAL A 62 10.85 -10.18 13.44
N ALA A 63 12.02 -9.94 14.04
CA ALA A 63 12.97 -8.95 13.59
C ALA A 63 14.18 -9.61 12.90
N TYR A 64 14.51 -9.10 11.72
CA TYR A 64 15.66 -9.50 10.92
C TYR A 64 16.64 -8.33 10.91
N GLU A 65 17.87 -8.55 11.36
CA GLU A 65 18.93 -7.55 11.34
C GLU A 65 20.02 -7.99 10.37
N TYR A 66 20.20 -7.24 9.30
CA TYR A 66 21.18 -7.52 8.24
C TYR A 66 22.51 -6.84 8.53
N ASP A 67 23.60 -7.28 7.89
CA ASP A 67 24.93 -6.67 8.09
C ASP A 67 24.99 -5.23 7.52
N SER A 68 24.17 -4.94 6.51
CA SER A 68 24.06 -3.61 5.93
C SER A 68 22.66 -3.29 5.38
N VAL A 69 22.39 -2.00 5.17
CA VAL A 69 21.17 -1.53 4.48
C VAL A 69 21.10 -2.09 3.06
N VAL A 70 22.25 -2.26 2.40
CA VAL A 70 22.34 -2.80 1.03
C VAL A 70 21.84 -4.25 1.00
N GLU A 71 22.31 -5.08 1.93
CA GLU A 71 21.87 -6.48 2.02
C GLU A 71 20.39 -6.62 2.38
N ARG A 72 19.90 -5.81 3.32
CA ARG A 72 18.47 -5.76 3.62
C ARG A 72 17.65 -5.43 2.37
N ARG A 73 18.11 -4.49 1.54
CA ARG A 73 17.43 -4.09 0.29
C ARG A 73 17.38 -5.19 -0.75
N LEU A 74 18.42 -6.03 -0.85
CA LEU A 74 18.40 -7.21 -1.73
C LEU A 74 17.20 -8.13 -1.45
N VAL A 75 16.70 -8.14 -0.20
CA VAL A 75 15.48 -8.86 0.18
C VAL A 75 14.25 -7.96 0.05
N SER A 76 14.24 -6.79 0.70
CA SER A 76 13.03 -5.96 0.78
C SER A 76 12.51 -5.50 -0.58
N ASP A 77 13.40 -5.22 -1.53
CA ASP A 77 13.02 -4.66 -2.83
C ASP A 77 12.35 -5.73 -3.73
N THR A 78 12.42 -6.99 -3.31
CA THR A 78 11.70 -8.11 -3.93
C THR A 78 10.30 -8.30 -3.37
N ILE A 79 10.00 -7.71 -2.21
CA ILE A 79 8.70 -7.80 -1.55
C ILE A 79 7.76 -6.82 -2.25
N ARG A 80 6.71 -7.35 -2.88
CA ARG A 80 5.65 -6.55 -3.53
C ARG A 80 4.56 -6.18 -2.51
N ALA A 81 3.68 -5.25 -2.89
CA ALA A 81 2.49 -4.90 -2.09
C ALA A 81 1.75 -6.18 -1.64
N GLY A 82 1.38 -6.24 -0.35
CA GLY A 82 0.77 -7.41 0.29
C GLY A 82 1.73 -8.49 0.83
N GLY A 83 3.01 -8.52 0.41
CA GLY A 83 4.04 -9.36 1.06
C GLY A 83 3.95 -10.87 0.82
N TYR A 84 3.06 -11.34 -0.05
CA TYR A 84 2.82 -12.77 -0.29
C TYR A 84 3.94 -13.49 -1.06
N ARG A 85 4.86 -12.74 -1.68
CA ARG A 85 6.03 -13.30 -2.36
C ARG A 85 7.29 -12.55 -1.95
N VAL A 86 8.33 -13.31 -1.62
CA VAL A 86 9.67 -12.80 -1.30
C VAL A 86 10.65 -13.46 -2.25
N SER A 87 11.50 -12.69 -2.93
CA SER A 87 12.46 -13.19 -3.94
C SER A 87 11.81 -14.10 -4.98
N GLY A 88 10.55 -13.82 -5.34
CA GLY A 88 9.78 -14.62 -6.30
C GLY A 88 9.26 -15.95 -5.78
N LYS A 89 9.37 -16.27 -4.48
CA LYS A 89 8.80 -17.46 -3.85
C LYS A 89 7.57 -17.11 -3.02
N PRO A 90 6.49 -17.90 -3.07
CA PRO A 90 5.33 -17.69 -2.18
C PRO A 90 5.72 -17.98 -0.73
N VAL A 91 5.12 -17.24 0.20
CA VAL A 91 5.25 -17.45 1.64
C VAL A 91 3.87 -17.78 2.22
N ASP A 92 3.79 -18.87 2.97
CA ASP A 92 2.56 -19.34 3.61
C ASP A 92 2.36 -18.62 4.96
N TRP A 93 1.77 -17.43 4.90
CA TRP A 93 1.58 -16.59 6.07
C TRP A 93 0.37 -17.03 6.90
N PRO A 94 0.45 -17.04 8.26
CA PRO A 94 -0.70 -17.37 9.09
C PRO A 94 -1.82 -16.32 9.02
N ALA A 95 -1.48 -15.06 8.73
CA ALA A 95 -2.40 -13.99 8.37
C ALA A 95 -1.66 -12.95 7.49
N ARG A 96 -2.38 -11.93 6.98
CA ARG A 96 -1.78 -10.88 6.13
C ARG A 96 -0.61 -10.20 6.88
N PRO A 97 0.60 -10.18 6.29
CA PRO A 97 1.77 -9.64 6.99
C PRO A 97 1.82 -8.11 6.93
N ASN A 98 2.19 -7.50 8.04
CA ASN A 98 2.73 -6.15 8.10
C ASN A 98 4.25 -6.24 8.14
N ILE A 99 4.93 -5.66 7.15
CA ILE A 99 6.40 -5.72 7.04
C ILE A 99 6.95 -4.31 7.03
N TRP A 100 7.72 -3.92 8.04
CA TRP A 100 8.41 -2.63 8.10
C TRP A 100 9.89 -2.78 7.79
N VAL A 101 10.48 -1.70 7.29
CA VAL A 101 11.94 -1.60 7.13
C VAL A 101 12.43 -0.27 7.67
N THR A 102 13.55 -0.32 8.41
CA THR A 102 14.28 0.88 8.86
C THR A 102 15.74 0.51 9.00
N GLY A 103 16.65 1.36 8.55
CA GLY A 103 18.08 1.04 8.65
C GLY A 103 18.43 -0.36 8.12
N ARG A 104 19.02 -1.18 9.01
CA ARG A 104 19.37 -2.59 8.77
C ARG A 104 18.27 -3.59 9.19
N LEU A 105 17.13 -3.11 9.66
CA LEU A 105 16.01 -3.94 10.12
C LEU A 105 14.95 -4.18 9.07
N LEU A 106 14.45 -5.41 9.06
CA LEU A 106 13.17 -5.78 8.51
C LEU A 106 12.35 -6.41 9.64
N LEU A 107 11.19 -5.84 9.95
CA LEU A 107 10.31 -6.31 11.02
C LEU A 107 9.04 -6.90 10.41
N VAL A 108 8.70 -8.12 10.81
CA VAL A 108 7.54 -8.86 10.33
C VAL A 108 6.54 -9.03 11.46
N TYR A 109 5.28 -8.65 11.22
CA TYR A 109 4.15 -8.95 12.09
C TYR A 109 3.03 -9.59 11.27
N SER A 110 2.69 -10.82 11.57
CA SER A 110 1.62 -11.58 10.93
C SER A 110 0.37 -11.71 11.79
N GLY A 111 0.15 -10.78 12.73
CA GLY A 111 -1.06 -10.71 13.54
C GLY A 111 -2.03 -9.61 13.10
N VAL A 112 -3.16 -9.52 13.78
CA VAL A 112 -4.29 -8.63 13.43
C VAL A 112 -4.54 -7.50 14.46
N ASN A 113 -3.68 -7.37 15.47
CA ASN A 113 -3.82 -6.37 16.50
C ASN A 113 -3.48 -4.98 15.96
N GLY A 114 -4.52 -4.17 15.71
CA GLY A 114 -4.36 -2.82 15.17
C GLY A 114 -3.55 -1.88 16.06
N GLY A 115 -3.55 -2.08 17.39
CA GLY A 115 -2.73 -1.29 18.31
C GLY A 115 -1.24 -1.53 18.11
N THR A 116 -0.84 -2.79 17.89
CA THR A 116 0.54 -3.15 17.57
C THR A 116 0.97 -2.59 16.21
N VAL A 117 0.10 -2.67 15.20
CA VAL A 117 0.37 -2.07 13.88
C VAL A 117 0.60 -0.56 14.00
N LEU A 118 -0.28 0.16 14.70
CA LEU A 118 -0.17 1.62 14.88
C LEU A 118 1.09 2.01 15.66
N LEU A 119 1.41 1.27 16.73
CA LEU A 119 2.62 1.49 17.52
C LEU A 119 3.87 1.33 16.65
N LEU A 120 3.98 0.22 15.91
CA LEU A 120 5.14 -0.08 15.08
C LEU A 120 5.25 0.90 13.91
N SER A 121 4.14 1.25 13.25
CA SER A 121 4.16 2.25 12.18
C SER A 121 4.55 3.64 12.70
N GLY A 122 4.13 4.01 13.90
CA GLY A 122 4.55 5.26 14.54
C GLY A 122 6.05 5.34 14.83
N LEU A 123 6.72 4.19 15.00
CA LEU A 123 8.16 4.10 15.25
C LEU A 123 8.99 3.91 13.96
N LEU A 124 8.47 3.15 13.01
CA LEU A 124 9.21 2.64 11.86
C LEU A 124 8.77 3.25 10.52
N GLY A 125 7.71 4.07 10.51
CA GLY A 125 7.06 4.55 9.30
C GLY A 125 6.04 3.54 8.76
N ASP A 126 5.55 3.76 7.53
CA ASP A 126 4.57 2.87 6.93
C ASP A 126 5.20 1.51 6.57
N PRO A 127 4.47 0.38 6.75
CA PRO A 127 4.97 -0.91 6.32
C PRO A 127 5.08 -0.96 4.79
N LEU A 128 6.05 -1.70 4.25
CA LEU A 128 6.18 -2.02 2.83
C LEU A 128 4.97 -2.78 2.28
N THR A 129 4.24 -3.47 3.15
CA THR A 129 2.99 -4.15 2.81
C THR A 129 1.77 -3.26 2.97
N PHE A 130 1.93 -2.01 3.40
CA PHE A 130 0.90 -1.00 3.27
C PHE A 130 0.63 -0.78 1.79
N GLU A 131 -0.48 -1.30 1.35
CA GLU A 131 -1.10 -0.87 0.12
C GLU A 131 -1.92 0.34 0.51
N ALA A 132 -1.47 1.54 0.11
CA ALA A 132 -2.30 2.72 0.26
C ALA A 132 -3.66 2.35 -0.32
N PRO A 133 -4.76 2.57 0.42
CA PRO A 133 -6.08 2.36 -0.16
C PRO A 133 -6.07 3.12 -1.48
N ALA A 134 -6.39 2.43 -2.59
CA ALA A 134 -6.73 3.12 -3.83
C ALA A 134 -7.71 4.19 -3.40
N VAL A 135 -7.36 5.46 -3.60
CA VAL A 135 -8.08 6.59 -3.03
C VAL A 135 -9.56 6.37 -3.30
N ASP A 136 -10.33 6.02 -2.26
CA ASP A 136 -11.79 5.87 -2.31
C ASP A 136 -12.41 7.27 -2.39
N GLU A 137 -11.93 8.09 -3.32
CA GLU A 137 -12.78 9.10 -3.91
C GLU A 137 -13.73 8.30 -4.81
N PRO A 138 -15.04 8.30 -4.53
CA PRO A 138 -15.98 7.54 -5.35
C PRO A 138 -15.72 7.93 -6.79
N TYR A 139 -15.41 6.95 -7.64
CA TYR A 139 -15.15 7.23 -9.03
C TYR A 139 -16.29 8.08 -9.59
N PRO A 140 -16.03 9.00 -10.55
CA PRO A 140 -17.11 9.65 -11.27
C PRO A 140 -18.14 8.60 -11.69
N PRO A 141 -19.46 8.87 -11.55
CA PRO A 141 -20.49 7.86 -11.82
C PRO A 141 -20.33 7.17 -13.18
N ALA A 142 -19.79 7.88 -14.18
CA ALA A 142 -19.44 7.34 -15.49
C ALA A 142 -18.50 6.12 -15.42
N ILE A 143 -17.47 6.15 -14.58
CA ILE A 143 -16.49 5.06 -14.45
C ILE A 143 -17.14 3.76 -13.96
N LEU A 144 -18.18 3.86 -13.12
CA LEU A 144 -18.93 2.68 -12.67
C LEU A 144 -19.61 1.95 -13.84
N ALA A 145 -20.01 2.67 -14.89
CA ALA A 145 -20.55 2.06 -16.11
C ALA A 145 -19.47 1.24 -16.85
N ALA A 146 -18.23 1.75 -16.93
CA ALA A 146 -17.12 1.00 -17.52
C ALA A 146 -16.74 -0.23 -16.70
N ILE A 147 -16.76 -0.14 -15.36
CA ILE A 147 -16.55 -1.29 -14.48
C ILE A 147 -17.59 -2.38 -14.75
N GLY A 148 -18.87 -2.01 -14.81
CA GLY A 148 -19.95 -2.94 -15.13
C GLY A 148 -19.77 -3.60 -16.51
N ALA A 149 -19.50 -2.80 -17.54
CA ALA A 149 -19.28 -3.31 -18.89
C ALA A 149 -18.07 -4.25 -19.01
N ALA A 150 -16.97 -3.93 -18.33
CA ALA A 150 -15.79 -4.79 -18.30
C ALA A 150 -16.05 -6.12 -17.58
N ALA A 151 -16.77 -6.07 -16.45
CA ALA A 151 -17.16 -7.25 -15.70
C ALA A 151 -18.04 -8.18 -16.54
N GLU A 152 -19.04 -7.62 -17.23
CA GLU A 152 -19.92 -8.35 -18.14
C GLU A 152 -19.14 -8.98 -19.30
N ALA A 153 -18.27 -8.20 -19.95
CA ALA A 153 -17.45 -8.68 -21.07
C ALA A 153 -16.51 -9.83 -20.66
N ALA A 154 -15.97 -9.77 -19.45
CA ALA A 154 -15.05 -10.79 -18.91
C ALA A 154 -15.75 -11.95 -18.20
N GLY A 155 -17.07 -11.88 -17.97
CA GLY A 155 -17.80 -12.85 -17.15
C GLY A 155 -17.36 -12.88 -15.68
N ALA A 156 -16.86 -11.74 -15.17
CA ALA A 156 -16.34 -11.57 -13.81
C ALA A 156 -17.32 -10.77 -12.93
N SER A 157 -17.07 -10.72 -11.63
CA SER A 157 -17.77 -9.79 -10.74
C SER A 157 -17.18 -8.37 -10.87
N PRO A 158 -18.00 -7.30 -10.69
CA PRO A 158 -17.48 -5.92 -10.70
C PRO A 158 -16.37 -5.65 -9.68
N GLU A 159 -16.31 -6.41 -8.58
CA GLU A 159 -15.28 -6.29 -7.54
C GLU A 159 -13.90 -6.79 -8.00
N GLU A 160 -13.87 -7.65 -9.03
CA GLU A 160 -12.64 -8.16 -9.64
C GLU A 160 -12.05 -7.19 -10.67
N VAL A 161 -12.81 -6.16 -11.07
CA VAL A 161 -12.35 -5.13 -12.01
C VAL A 161 -11.58 -4.05 -11.26
N ARG A 162 -10.34 -3.82 -11.66
CA ARG A 162 -9.49 -2.76 -11.10
C ARG A 162 -9.42 -1.60 -12.08
N VAL A 163 -9.79 -0.40 -11.64
CA VAL A 163 -9.49 0.83 -12.40
C VAL A 163 -7.99 1.11 -12.25
N THR A 164 -7.27 1.11 -13.36
CA THR A 164 -5.82 1.40 -13.36
C THR A 164 -5.54 2.86 -13.67
N GLU A 165 -6.38 3.49 -14.49
CA GLU A 165 -6.25 4.91 -14.88
C GLU A 165 -7.60 5.43 -15.38
N TYR A 166 -7.88 6.71 -15.17
CA TYR A 166 -8.95 7.42 -15.86
C TYR A 166 -8.58 8.90 -16.09
N GLU A 167 -8.96 9.45 -17.23
CA GLU A 167 -8.68 10.83 -17.63
C GLU A 167 -9.92 11.48 -18.26
N PHE A 168 -10.22 12.73 -17.89
CA PHE A 168 -11.29 13.49 -18.52
C PHE A 168 -10.81 14.10 -19.84
N GLN A 169 -11.57 13.93 -20.92
CA GLN A 169 -11.21 14.44 -22.24
C GLN A 169 -12.43 14.75 -23.10
N GLU A 170 -12.19 15.41 -24.24
CA GLU A 170 -13.23 15.73 -25.23
C GLU A 170 -13.11 14.80 -26.43
N TRP A 171 -14.24 14.23 -26.83
CA TRP A 171 -14.35 13.35 -27.99
C TRP A 171 -14.82 14.11 -29.23
N PRO A 172 -14.41 13.68 -30.45
CA PRO A 172 -14.69 14.43 -31.66
C PRO A 172 -16.16 14.38 -32.11
N ASP A 173 -16.91 13.36 -31.67
CA ASP A 173 -18.27 13.07 -32.12
C ASP A 173 -19.06 12.25 -31.09
N GLY A 174 -20.35 12.03 -31.38
CA GLY A 174 -21.24 11.20 -30.57
C GLY A 174 -20.89 9.72 -30.49
N CYS A 175 -19.97 9.21 -31.31
CA CYS A 175 -19.44 7.86 -31.22
C CYS A 175 -18.13 7.79 -30.42
N LEU A 176 -17.77 8.88 -29.74
CA LEU A 176 -16.57 8.99 -28.93
C LEU A 176 -15.27 8.79 -29.75
N GLY A 177 -15.34 9.08 -31.06
CA GLY A 177 -14.26 8.82 -32.02
C GLY A 177 -14.04 7.34 -32.35
N LEU A 178 -15.00 6.46 -32.02
CA LEU A 178 -14.99 5.02 -32.31
C LEU A 178 -16.28 4.62 -33.08
N PRO A 179 -16.46 5.10 -34.32
CA PRO A 179 -17.61 4.74 -35.14
C PRO A 179 -17.60 3.24 -35.48
N GLY A 180 -18.75 2.60 -35.39
CA GLY A 180 -18.97 1.27 -35.95
C GLY A 180 -19.02 1.28 -37.49
N PRO A 181 -19.02 0.10 -38.13
CA PRO A 181 -19.20 -0.01 -39.58
C PRO A 181 -20.52 0.64 -40.03
N ASP A 182 -20.43 1.54 -41.01
CA ASP A 182 -21.55 2.30 -41.58
C ASP A 182 -22.34 3.18 -40.57
N GLU A 183 -21.79 3.43 -39.39
CA GLU A 183 -22.42 4.26 -38.36
C GLU A 183 -22.28 5.76 -38.67
N VAL A 184 -23.39 6.50 -38.58
CA VAL A 184 -23.39 7.96 -38.72
C VAL A 184 -23.43 8.59 -37.34
N CYS A 185 -22.29 9.17 -36.92
CA CYS A 185 -22.12 9.79 -35.62
C CYS A 185 -22.60 11.24 -35.59
N ALA A 186 -23.17 11.66 -34.46
CA ALA A 186 -23.52 13.06 -34.23
C ALA A 186 -22.25 13.93 -34.31
N GLN A 187 -22.29 14.97 -35.15
CA GLN A 187 -21.16 15.87 -35.41
C GLN A 187 -21.04 16.95 -34.33
N ALA A 188 -20.81 16.54 -33.09
CA ALA A 188 -20.67 17.41 -31.93
C ALA A 188 -19.61 16.87 -30.97
N VAL A 189 -18.81 17.77 -30.40
CA VAL A 189 -17.81 17.42 -29.38
C VAL A 189 -18.51 16.93 -28.11
N VAL A 190 -18.07 15.80 -27.58
CA VAL A 190 -18.66 15.16 -26.39
C VAL A 190 -17.63 15.13 -25.25
N PRO A 191 -17.86 15.83 -24.13
CA PRO A 191 -17.03 15.70 -22.94
C PRO A 191 -17.19 14.32 -22.32
N GLY A 192 -16.10 13.73 -21.82
CA GLY A 192 -16.11 12.34 -21.42
C GLY A 192 -14.85 11.86 -20.71
N TRP A 193 -14.73 10.55 -20.59
CA TRP A 193 -13.66 9.88 -19.85
C TRP A 193 -12.99 8.80 -20.69
N LEU A 194 -11.66 8.77 -20.71
CA LEU A 194 -10.88 7.59 -21.09
C LEU A 194 -10.58 6.79 -19.83
N VAL A 195 -10.90 5.51 -19.84
CA VAL A 195 -10.80 4.63 -18.66
C VAL A 195 -10.00 3.40 -19.03
N ARG A 196 -9.00 3.07 -18.23
CA ARG A 196 -8.23 1.83 -18.32
C ARG A 196 -8.55 0.95 -17.13
N LEU A 197 -8.93 -0.29 -17.43
CA LEU A 197 -9.37 -1.28 -16.46
C LEU A 197 -8.51 -2.53 -16.58
N ASN A 198 -8.26 -3.21 -15.47
CA ASN A 198 -7.67 -4.53 -15.46
C ASN A 198 -8.68 -5.56 -14.94
N VAL A 199 -8.88 -6.64 -15.68
CA VAL A 199 -9.70 -7.78 -15.27
C VAL A 199 -8.90 -9.06 -15.48
N GLY A 200 -8.58 -9.77 -14.39
CA GLY A 200 -7.82 -11.01 -14.48
C GLY A 200 -6.44 -10.89 -15.15
N GLY A 201 -5.83 -9.70 -15.14
CA GLY A 201 -4.56 -9.43 -15.83
C GLY A 201 -4.69 -8.88 -17.25
N GLU A 202 -5.88 -8.85 -17.83
CA GLU A 202 -6.17 -8.24 -19.13
C GLU A 202 -6.48 -6.76 -18.99
N LEU A 203 -5.89 -5.92 -19.84
CA LEU A 203 -6.13 -4.48 -19.88
C LEU A 203 -7.24 -4.17 -20.88
N ILE A 204 -8.32 -3.55 -20.41
CA ILE A 204 -9.46 -3.12 -21.23
C ILE A 204 -9.56 -1.60 -21.18
N VAL A 205 -9.83 -0.97 -22.32
CA VAL A 205 -9.90 0.49 -22.44
C VAL A 205 -11.28 0.89 -22.93
N PHE A 206 -11.91 1.83 -22.22
CA PHE A 206 -13.20 2.41 -22.58
C PHE A 206 -13.11 3.91 -22.77
N ARG A 207 -13.91 4.41 -23.71
CA ARG A 207 -14.26 5.81 -23.87
C ARG A 207 -15.71 5.99 -23.44
N LEU A 208 -15.97 6.97 -22.60
CA LEU A 208 -17.30 7.26 -22.04
C LEU A 208 -17.68 8.71 -22.30
N ASP A 209 -18.96 9.04 -22.36
CA ASP A 209 -19.39 10.41 -22.11
C ASP A 209 -19.25 10.79 -20.62
N SER A 210 -19.50 12.07 -20.29
CA SER A 210 -19.30 12.61 -18.93
C SER A 210 -20.12 11.93 -17.83
N VAL A 211 -21.21 11.24 -18.18
CA VAL A 211 -22.15 10.58 -17.24
C VAL A 211 -22.17 9.05 -17.38
N GLY A 212 -21.47 8.49 -18.37
CA GLY A 212 -21.43 7.06 -18.69
C GLY A 212 -22.67 6.53 -19.39
N ALA A 213 -23.43 7.38 -20.10
CA ALA A 213 -24.61 6.94 -20.85
C ALA A 213 -24.20 6.28 -22.19
N GLU A 214 -23.25 6.90 -22.88
CA GLU A 214 -22.54 6.29 -24.01
C GLU A 214 -21.18 5.75 -23.55
N LEU A 215 -20.89 4.48 -23.91
CA LEU A 215 -19.58 3.86 -23.73
C LEU A 215 -19.15 3.10 -24.98
N ARG A 216 -17.85 3.13 -25.28
CA ARG A 216 -17.22 2.40 -26.40
C ARG A 216 -15.91 1.79 -25.95
N GLN A 217 -15.69 0.52 -26.25
CA GLN A 217 -14.40 -0.13 -26.03
C GLN A 217 -13.46 0.16 -27.20
N GLU A 218 -12.19 0.47 -26.90
CA GLU A 218 -11.13 0.57 -27.93
C GLU A 218 -10.72 -0.80 -28.50
#